data_AF-A0A9P2P2K0-F1
#
_entry.id   AF-A0A9P2P2K0-F1
#
_cell.length_a   1.000
_cell.length_b   1.000
_cell.length_c   1.000
_cell.angle_alpha   90.00
_cell.angle_beta   90.00
_cell.angle_gamma   90.00
#
_symmetry.space_group_name_H-M   'P 1'
#
loop_
_entity.id
_entity.type
_entity.pdbx_description
1 polymer ?
#
loop_
_entity_poly.entity_id
_entity_poly.type
_entity_poly.pdbx_seq_one_letter_code
_entity_poly.pdbx_strand_id
1 'polypeptide(L)' 'MQNLKCQCCFKLLARTDGFNQIEIKCPRCKTLNTFQSTLSALPECPEHQTPGKIHDTKPLTSIQS' A
#
# COMPACT_ATOMS: atom_id res chain seq x y z
N MET A 1 9.84 9.07 17.70
CA MET A 1 8.56 8.96 18.43
C MET A 1 7.35 9.31 17.56
N GLN A 2 6.52 8.32 17.23
CA GLN A 2 5.28 8.47 16.45
C GLN A 2 4.06 8.60 17.38
N ASN A 3 3.08 9.41 16.98
CA ASN A 3 1.82 9.56 17.70
C ASN A 3 0.73 8.72 17.04
N LEU A 4 0.20 7.72 17.75
CA LEU A 4 -0.94 6.93 17.28
C LEU A 4 -2.23 7.62 17.73
N LYS A 5 -3.05 8.02 16.77
CA LYS A 5 -4.36 8.65 17.00
C LYS A 5 -5.46 7.71 16.60
N CYS A 6 -6.59 7.77 17.30
CA CYS A 6 -7.76 6.99 16.94
C CYS A 6 -8.28 7.39 15.55
N GLN A 7 -8.57 6.41 14.70
CA GLN A 7 -9.09 6.63 13.35
C GLN A 7 -10.54 7.15 13.33
N CYS A 8 -11.27 7.02 14.44
CA CYS A 8 -12.65 7.49 14.57
C CYS A 8 -12.74 8.87 15.23
N CYS A 9 -12.14 9.04 16.42
CA CYS A 9 -12.28 10.29 17.19
C CYS A 9 -11.05 11.19 17.19
N PHE A 10 -9.97 10.80 16.50
CA PHE A 10 -8.70 11.54 16.35
C PHE A 10 -7.98 11.89 17.66
N LYS A 11 -8.45 11.36 18.79
CA LYS A 11 -7.79 11.51 20.08
C LYS A 11 -6.53 10.66 20.13
N LEU A 12 -5.51 11.19 20.81
CA LEU A 12 -4.25 10.49 21.03
C LEU A 12 -4.52 9.19 21.81
N LEU A 13 -3.95 8.09 21.32
CA LEU A 13 -4.01 6.77 21.95
C LEU A 13 -2.67 6.39 22.57
N ALA A 14 -1.57 6.60 21.85
CA ALA A 14 -0.23 6.27 22.34
C ALA A 14 0.86 7.14 21.67
N ARG A 15 2.01 7.26 22.33
CA ARG A 15 3.26 7.76 21.75
C ARG A 15 4.24 6.60 21.79
N THR A 16 4.79 6.21 20.64
CA THR A 16 5.64 5.02 20.52
C THR A 16 6.96 5.38 19.85
N ASP A 17 8.02 4.67 20.18
CA ASP A 17 9.31 4.79 19.50
C ASP A 17 9.66 3.43 18.90
N GLY A 18 9.19 3.23 17.67
CA GLY A 18 9.19 1.92 17.01
C GLY A 18 8.07 0.99 17.51
N PHE A 19 7.45 0.28 16.58
CA PHE A 19 6.54 -0.84 16.84
C PHE A 19 6.47 -1.69 15.58
N ASN A 20 6.09 -2.96 15.67
CA ASN A 20 5.81 -3.76 14.47
C ASN A 20 4.30 -3.72 14.17
N GLN A 21 3.49 -4.13 15.15
CA GLN A 21 2.04 -4.09 15.11
C GLN A 21 1.49 -3.74 16.49
N ILE A 22 0.46 -2.89 16.54
CA ILE A 22 -0.23 -2.49 17.77
C ILE A 22 -1.73 -2.52 17.52
N GLU A 23 -2.47 -3.18 18.41
CA GLU A 23 -3.92 -3.13 18.47
C GLU A 23 -4.37 -2.46 19.77
N ILE A 24 -5.16 -1.39 19.65
CA ILE A 24 -5.60 -0.60 20.79
C ILE A 24 -7.05 -0.20 20.65
N LYS A 25 -7.85 -0.57 21.64
CA LYS A 25 -9.24 -0.11 21.78
C LYS A 25 -9.24 1.31 22.31
N CYS A 26 -9.92 2.22 21.60
CA CYS A 26 -10.07 3.58 22.09
C CYS A 26 -10.99 3.62 23.32
N PRO A 27 -10.54 4.15 24.48
CA PRO A 27 -11.38 4.21 25.67
C PRO A 27 -12.57 5.15 25.53
N ARG A 28 -12.52 6.11 24.58
CA ARG A 28 -13.58 7.10 24.35
C ARG A 28 -14.66 6.60 23.41
N CYS A 29 -14.31 6.30 22.15
CA CYS A 29 -15.29 5.90 21.12
C CYS A 29 -15.40 4.38 20.91
N LYS A 30 -14.62 3.58 21.64
CA LYS A 30 -14.62 2.10 21.63
C LYS A 30 -14.18 1.44 20.32
N THR A 31 -13.84 2.22 19.29
CA THR A 31 -13.21 1.72 18.05
C THR A 31 -11.92 0.95 18.37
N LEU A 32 -11.78 -0.24 17.80
CA LEU A 32 -10.52 -0.99 17.79
C LEU A 32 -9.64 -0.43 16.67
N ASN A 33 -8.45 0.04 17.01
CA ASN A 33 -7.51 0.62 16.04
C ASN A 33 -6.33 -0.33 15.89
N THR A 34 -6.02 -0.71 14.65
CA THR A 34 -4.88 -1.54 14.30
C THR A 34 -3.85 -0.67 13.58
N PHE A 35 -2.64 -0.63 14.10
CA PHE A 35 -1.50 0.10 13.53
C PHE A 35 -0.42 -0.89 13.17
N GLN A 36 0.17 -0.71 12.00
CA GLN A 36 1.34 -1.46 11.56
C GLN A 36 2.42 -0.46 11.15
N SER A 37 3.63 -0.67 11.63
CA SER A 37 4.75 0.16 11.19
C SER A 37 5.22 -0.37 9.85
N THR A 38 5.05 0.44 8.81
CA THR A 38 5.81 0.24 7.57
C THR A 38 7.25 0.67 7.87
N LEU A 39 8.12 -0.30 8.15
CA LEU A 39 9.54 -0.12 7.84
C LEU A 39 9.59 0.15 6.34
N SER A 40 9.93 1.38 5.96
CA SER A 40 10.04 1.78 4.56
C SER A 40 11.07 0.90 3.85
N ALA A 41 10.64 -0.21 3.25
CA ALA A 41 11.39 -0.83 2.17
C ALA A 41 11.06 -0.04 0.91
N LEU A 42 11.87 0.98 0.61
CA LEU A 42 12.08 1.35 -0.79
C LEU A 42 13.40 0.72 -1.24
N PRO A 43 13.40 0.10 -2.42
CA PRO A 43 14.44 0.35 -3.39
C PRO A 43 13.94 1.37 -4.42
N GLU A 44 14.70 2.44 -4.61
CA GLU A 44 14.68 3.26 -5.83
C GLU A 44 14.99 2.37 -7.05
N CYS A 45 14.24 2.55 -8.16
CA CYS A 45 14.74 2.51 -9.54
C CYS A 45 13.60 2.89 -10.52
N PRO A 46 13.76 3.93 -11.37
CA PRO A 46 12.83 4.20 -12.47
C PRO A 46 13.13 3.26 -13.64
N GLU A 47 12.28 2.26 -13.88
CA GLU A 47 12.42 1.44 -15.08
C GLU A 47 11.81 2.17 -16.29
N HIS A 48 12.69 2.74 -17.11
CA HIS A 48 12.39 3.23 -18.45
C HIS A 48 12.26 2.04 -19.40
N GLN A 49 11.05 1.73 -19.86
CA GLN A 49 10.83 0.99 -21.12
C GLN A 49 9.61 1.57 -21.85
N THR A 50 9.85 2.51 -22.76
CA THR A 50 9.16 2.51 -24.07
C THR A 50 10.15 1.86 -25.06
N PRO A 51 9.77 1.14 -26.15
CA PRO A 51 8.56 1.27 -26.98
C PRO A 51 7.93 -0.03 -27.55
N GLY A 52 6.69 0.07 -28.08
CA GLY A 52 6.09 -0.88 -29.05
C GLY A 52 5.10 -1.87 -28.44
N LYS A 53 3.95 -2.22 -29.04
CA LYS A 53 3.39 -1.89 -30.34
C LYS A 53 1.86 -2.05 -30.24
N ILE A 54 1.17 -1.02 -30.73
CA ILE A 54 -0.20 -0.92 -31.22
C ILE A 54 -0.94 -2.23 -31.56
N HIS A 55 -2.23 -2.21 -31.21
CA HIS A 55 -3.33 -3.13 -31.47
C HIS A 55 -3.43 -3.80 -32.87
N ASP A 56 -3.85 -5.06 -32.82
CA ASP A 56 -4.84 -5.77 -33.66
C ASP A 56 -5.07 -5.32 -35.12
N THR A 57 -4.68 -6.16 -36.11
CA THR A 57 -5.65 -6.70 -37.09
C THR A 57 -5.08 -7.82 -38.00
N LYS A 58 -5.83 -8.94 -38.01
CA LYS A 58 -6.06 -9.94 -39.09
C LYS A 58 -5.11 -11.15 -39.24
N PRO A 59 -5.65 -12.38 -39.17
CA PRO A 59 -4.94 -13.61 -39.55
C PRO A 59 -5.02 -13.83 -41.07
N LEU A 60 -3.89 -14.19 -41.69
CA LEU A 60 -3.87 -14.78 -43.03
C LEU A 60 -3.02 -16.05 -42.98
N THR A 61 -3.68 -17.18 -42.75
CA THR A 61 -3.09 -18.51 -42.93
C THR A 61 -3.67 -19.16 -44.17
N SER A 62 -2.77 -19.79 -44.92
CA SER A 62 -2.98 -20.83 -45.93
C SER A 62 -3.06 -20.39 -47.40
N ILE A 63 -1.92 -20.50 -48.07
CA ILE A 63 -1.83 -20.92 -49.48
C ILE A 63 -1.17 -22.31 -49.41
N GLN A 64 -1.89 -23.36 -49.84
CA GLN A 64 -1.32 -24.68 -50.11
C GLN A 64 -1.54 -25.04 -51.59
N SER A 65 -0.42 -25.40 -52.23
CA SER A 65 -0.20 -26.14 -53.48
C SER A 65 -0.82 -25.66 -54.79
#